data_AF-A0A161LNC9-F1
#
_entry.id   AF-A0A161LNC9-F1
#
_cell.length_a   1.000
_cell.length_b   1.000
_cell.length_c   1.000
_cell.angle_alpha   90.00
_cell.angle_beta   90.00
_cell.angle_gamma   90.00
#
_symmetry.space_group_name_H-M   'P 1'
#
loop_
_entity.id
_entity.type
_entity.pdbx_description
1 polymer ?
#
loop_
_entity_poly.entity_id
_entity_poly.type
_entity_poly.pdbx_seq_one_letter_code
_entity_poly.pdbx_strand_id
1 'polypeptide(L)'
;MRGALLVAGTTSDAGKSVVTAGICRWLARQGVKVAPYKAQNMSLNSFVTADGAEIGRAQAMQAAACGLEPSADMNPILLKPGSDRRSQVVVMGRPLADVDAMEYWQVKDHLRETAVEALRRLRERYDVVVCEGAGSPAEINLRRGDIANMGLARAADLPVIVVGDIDRGGVFASLYGTVGLLEPADQALIAGFVINKFRGARELLEPGLDMLRNLTGREVYGVLPWLDGLWLDVEDSLALDNRPAAAARTPYGRQTLRVAVVRLPRISNFTDVDALASEPGVVVRFVTSPAELDDADLVVLPGSRATVSDLAWLRATGLAEALRGRVVLGICGGYQMLARTIHDDVESGAGRVEGLGLLPAAVEFAADKTLGRPVGSAYGHRVAAYEIHHGTVTPDDGAEPFLDGCRAGTVWGTTWHGALENDDFRRAFLREVAAASGRDFTPAPGVSFAALREERLDALGDLIERNTDTGALLRLLEGGAPAGLPLLPPGGTLHGAPDFSQNGGMDGER
;
A
#
# COMPACT_ATOMS: atom_id res chain seq x y z
N MET A 1 -20.48 0.85 22.63
CA MET A 1 -20.27 1.39 21.28
C MET A 1 -20.23 0.24 20.30
N ARG A 2 -21.09 0.23 19.27
CA ARG A 2 -20.99 -0.71 18.15
C ARG A 2 -21.31 0.01 16.85
N GLY A 3 -20.52 -0.21 15.80
CA GLY A 3 -20.64 0.62 14.60
C GLY A 3 -19.68 0.27 13.48
N ALA A 4 -19.89 0.91 12.33
CA ALA A 4 -18.92 0.93 11.25
C ALA A 4 -18.95 2.29 10.54
N LEU A 5 -17.80 2.71 10.02
CA LEU A 5 -17.63 3.99 9.31
C LEU A 5 -16.80 3.74 8.06
N LEU A 6 -17.21 4.30 6.91
CA LEU A 6 -16.42 4.28 5.69
C LEU A 6 -15.64 5.59 5.53
N VAL A 7 -14.34 5.47 5.32
CA VAL A 7 -13.43 6.57 4.98
C VAL A 7 -13.20 6.56 3.47
N ALA A 8 -13.96 7.38 2.76
CA ALA A 8 -13.77 7.63 1.34
C ALA A 8 -12.81 8.83 1.13
N GLY A 9 -12.41 9.09 -0.11
CA GLY A 9 -11.51 10.20 -0.43
C GLY A 9 -11.79 10.76 -1.80
N THR A 10 -11.50 12.03 -2.03
CA THR A 10 -11.76 12.68 -3.33
C THR A 10 -10.83 12.17 -4.44
N THR A 11 -9.69 11.56 -4.06
CA THR A 11 -8.69 10.97 -4.96
C THR A 11 -8.02 9.76 -4.28
N SER A 12 -7.25 8.96 -5.04
CA SER A 12 -6.48 7.82 -4.51
C SER A 12 -5.57 8.22 -3.35
N ASP A 13 -4.83 9.33 -3.48
CA ASP A 13 -3.83 9.82 -2.51
C ASP A 13 -4.36 10.85 -1.49
N ALA A 14 -5.68 10.99 -1.36
CA ALA A 14 -6.27 11.95 -0.42
C ALA A 14 -5.87 11.71 1.05
N GLY A 15 -5.35 10.51 1.35
CA GLY A 15 -4.94 10.10 2.69
C GLY A 15 -5.97 9.24 3.42
N LYS A 16 -6.83 8.52 2.68
CA LYS A 16 -7.81 7.58 3.26
C LYS A 16 -7.16 6.58 4.20
N SER A 17 -6.04 5.95 3.78
CA SER A 17 -5.35 4.93 4.57
C SER A 17 -4.75 5.51 5.85
N VAL A 18 -4.23 6.75 5.80
CA VAL A 18 -3.71 7.51 6.94
C VAL A 18 -4.84 7.82 7.94
N VAL A 19 -5.96 8.36 7.45
CA VAL A 19 -7.13 8.67 8.29
C VAL A 19 -7.72 7.40 8.90
N THR A 20 -7.84 6.33 8.11
CA THR A 20 -8.34 5.03 8.58
C THR A 20 -7.44 4.46 9.68
N ALA A 21 -6.13 4.40 9.45
CA ALA A 21 -5.17 3.92 10.45
C ALA A 21 -5.16 4.80 11.71
N GLY A 22 -5.29 6.12 11.56
CA GLY A 22 -5.39 7.04 12.70
C GLY A 22 -6.65 6.83 13.53
N ILE A 23 -7.82 6.66 12.90
CA ILE A 23 -9.08 6.39 13.62
C ILE A 23 -8.98 5.04 14.33
N CYS A 24 -8.45 4.02 13.63
CA CYS A 24 -8.17 2.71 14.22
C CYS A 24 -7.28 2.80 15.46
N ARG A 25 -6.12 3.48 15.36
CA ARG A 25 -5.19 3.61 16.49
C ARG A 25 -5.78 4.40 17.65
N TRP A 26 -6.47 5.51 17.35
CA TRP A 26 -7.15 6.31 18.34
C TRP A 26 -8.18 5.47 19.12
N LEU A 27 -9.08 4.76 18.44
CA LEU A 27 -10.08 3.89 19.06
C LEU A 27 -9.44 2.75 19.87
N ALA A 28 -8.41 2.09 19.33
CA ALA A 28 -7.72 1.01 20.01
C ALA A 28 -7.08 1.48 21.33
N ARG A 29 -6.49 2.68 21.36
CA ARG A 29 -5.93 3.30 22.57
C ARG A 29 -6.99 3.64 23.63
N GLN A 30 -8.24 3.83 23.23
CA GLN A 30 -9.38 3.98 24.14
C GLN A 30 -9.93 2.62 24.64
N GLY A 31 -9.31 1.50 24.28
CA GLY A 31 -9.77 0.16 24.63
C GLY A 31 -10.97 -0.33 23.81
N VAL A 32 -11.32 0.36 22.72
CA VAL A 32 -12.38 -0.09 21.81
C VAL A 32 -11.87 -1.29 21.01
N LYS A 33 -12.66 -2.35 20.94
CA LYS A 33 -12.37 -3.51 20.08
C LYS A 33 -12.64 -3.15 18.63
N VAL A 34 -11.67 -2.50 17.98
CA VAL A 34 -11.75 -2.00 16.60
C VAL A 34 -11.01 -2.90 15.62
N ALA A 35 -11.54 -3.08 14.41
CA ALA A 35 -10.87 -3.72 13.29
C ALA A 35 -10.88 -2.84 12.03
N PRO A 36 -9.84 -2.92 11.18
CA PRO A 36 -9.84 -2.26 9.89
C PRO A 36 -10.51 -3.15 8.83
N TYR A 37 -10.98 -2.53 7.76
CA TYR A 37 -11.56 -3.26 6.64
C TYR A 37 -11.38 -2.50 5.32
N LYS A 38 -10.99 -3.19 4.25
CA LYS A 38 -11.01 -2.64 2.89
C LYS A 38 -11.54 -3.71 1.95
N ALA A 39 -12.80 -3.54 1.52
CA ALA A 39 -13.52 -4.53 0.73
C ALA A 39 -12.76 -4.99 -0.51
N GLN A 40 -12.25 -4.02 -1.27
CA GLN A 40 -11.42 -4.28 -2.43
C GLN A 40 -10.21 -3.37 -2.38
N ASN A 41 -9.05 -3.98 -2.57
CA ASN A 41 -7.81 -3.27 -2.73
C ASN A 41 -7.19 -3.55 -4.11
N MET A 42 -6.38 -2.63 -4.64
CA MET A 42 -5.59 -2.81 -5.84
C MET A 42 -4.14 -2.40 -5.55
N SER A 43 -3.26 -3.38 -5.31
CA SER A 43 -1.88 -3.11 -4.92
C SER A 43 -0.92 -4.23 -5.32
N LEU A 44 0.31 -3.86 -5.63
CA LEU A 44 1.43 -4.79 -5.78
C LEU A 44 2.14 -5.08 -4.45
N ASN A 45 1.90 -4.27 -3.42
CA ASN A 45 2.49 -4.43 -2.09
C ASN A 45 1.58 -5.33 -1.23
N SER A 46 2.07 -6.51 -0.87
CA SER A 46 1.28 -7.50 -0.15
C SER A 46 1.96 -8.03 1.09
N PHE A 47 1.19 -8.67 1.96
CA PHE A 47 1.64 -9.33 3.18
C PHE A 47 0.98 -10.70 3.29
N VAL A 48 1.64 -11.64 4.00
CA VAL A 48 1.08 -12.96 4.32
C VAL A 48 0.66 -12.99 5.77
N THR A 49 -0.61 -13.31 6.02
CA THR A 49 -1.16 -13.52 7.35
C THR A 49 -0.59 -14.79 8.00
N ALA A 50 -0.80 -14.96 9.31
CA ALA A 50 -0.35 -16.17 10.01
C ALA A 50 -0.92 -17.49 9.43
N ASP A 51 -2.12 -17.45 8.84
CA ASP A 51 -2.81 -18.58 8.22
C ASP A 51 -2.53 -18.72 6.70
N GLY A 52 -1.57 -17.96 6.16
CA GLY A 52 -1.12 -18.09 4.77
C GLY A 52 -1.98 -17.36 3.74
N ALA A 53 -2.86 -16.45 4.17
CA ALA A 53 -3.64 -15.61 3.27
C ALA A 53 -2.84 -14.38 2.83
N GLU A 54 -2.98 -14.03 1.55
CA GLU A 54 -2.39 -12.81 0.99
C GLU A 54 -3.33 -11.61 1.13
N ILE A 55 -2.83 -10.51 1.70
CA ILE A 55 -3.57 -9.25 1.85
C ILE A 55 -2.73 -8.05 1.41
N GLY A 56 -3.36 -6.90 1.16
CA GLY A 56 -2.65 -5.64 0.92
C GLY A 56 -1.80 -5.20 2.12
N ARG A 57 -0.61 -4.66 1.86
CA ARG A 57 0.31 -4.21 2.93
C ARG A 57 -0.28 -3.07 3.77
N ALA A 58 -1.07 -2.19 3.16
CA ALA A 58 -1.81 -1.13 3.86
C ALA A 58 -2.78 -1.70 4.91
N GLN A 59 -3.47 -2.82 4.63
CA GLN A 59 -4.38 -3.44 5.60
C GLN A 59 -3.64 -4.18 6.70
N ALA A 60 -2.45 -4.74 6.42
CA ALA A 60 -1.58 -5.24 7.48
C ALA A 60 -1.13 -4.10 8.43
N MET A 61 -0.80 -2.92 7.90
CA MET A 61 -0.48 -1.73 8.69
C MET A 61 -1.69 -1.24 9.52
N GLN A 62 -2.89 -1.23 8.93
CA GLN A 62 -4.10 -0.87 9.66
C GLN A 62 -4.47 -1.89 10.74
N ALA A 63 -4.18 -3.18 10.53
CA ALA A 63 -4.37 -4.20 11.56
C ALA A 63 -3.41 -3.97 12.74
N ALA A 64 -2.16 -3.62 12.45
CA ALA A 64 -1.19 -3.19 13.46
C ALA A 64 -1.64 -1.93 14.21
N ALA A 65 -2.26 -0.96 13.51
CA ALA A 65 -2.87 0.22 14.16
C ALA A 65 -3.93 -0.16 15.21
N CYS A 66 -4.63 -1.27 15.00
CA CYS A 66 -5.61 -1.83 15.94
C CYS A 66 -4.98 -2.76 17.01
N GLY A 67 -3.69 -3.09 16.91
CA GLY A 67 -3.05 -4.12 17.73
C GLY A 67 -3.52 -5.55 17.39
N LEU A 68 -3.90 -5.81 16.14
CA LEU A 68 -4.47 -7.09 15.70
C LEU A 68 -3.54 -7.83 14.73
N GLU A 69 -3.61 -9.17 14.76
CA GLU A 69 -3.03 -9.99 13.71
C GLU A 69 -3.81 -9.79 12.39
N PRO A 70 -3.14 -9.54 11.26
CA PRO A 70 -3.82 -9.39 9.99
C PRO A 70 -4.54 -10.66 9.56
N SER A 71 -5.70 -10.52 8.93
CA SER A 71 -6.50 -11.65 8.43
C SER A 71 -7.15 -11.32 7.09
N ALA A 72 -7.49 -12.36 6.31
CA ALA A 72 -8.15 -12.21 5.01
C ALA A 72 -9.46 -11.41 5.07
N ASP A 73 -10.20 -11.47 6.19
CA ASP A 73 -11.44 -10.70 6.36
C ASP A 73 -11.20 -9.18 6.31
N MET A 74 -10.02 -8.69 6.67
CA MET A 74 -9.68 -7.26 6.63
C MET A 74 -9.44 -6.75 5.20
N ASN A 75 -9.11 -7.65 4.27
CA ASN A 75 -8.99 -7.35 2.85
C ASN A 75 -9.43 -8.57 2.01
N PRO A 76 -10.74 -8.79 1.85
CA PRO A 76 -11.26 -10.01 1.25
C PRO A 76 -11.01 -10.08 -0.26
N ILE A 77 -10.80 -8.95 -0.93
CA ILE A 77 -10.52 -8.88 -2.36
C ILE A 77 -9.28 -8.02 -2.59
N LEU A 78 -8.27 -8.62 -3.22
CA LEU A 78 -7.05 -7.93 -3.63
C LEU A 78 -6.85 -8.12 -5.13
N LEU A 79 -6.79 -7.00 -5.85
CA LEU A 79 -6.45 -6.96 -7.27
C LEU A 79 -4.96 -6.66 -7.41
N LYS A 80 -4.25 -7.49 -8.17
CA LYS A 80 -2.83 -7.26 -8.48
C LYS A 80 -2.71 -6.95 -9.97
N PRO A 81 -2.48 -5.68 -10.36
CA PRO A 81 -2.34 -5.35 -11.77
C PRO A 81 -1.13 -6.07 -12.38
N GLY A 82 -1.32 -6.68 -13.56
CA GLY A 82 -0.28 -7.38 -14.30
C GLY A 82 0.14 -6.67 -15.59
N SER A 83 0.73 -7.41 -16.52
CA SER A 83 0.91 -6.97 -17.91
C SER A 83 -0.43 -6.94 -18.68
N ASP A 84 -0.45 -6.24 -19.81
CA ASP A 84 -1.52 -6.33 -20.83
C ASP A 84 -2.96 -6.08 -20.36
N ARG A 85 -3.14 -5.14 -19.42
CA ARG A 85 -4.46 -4.71 -18.89
C ARG A 85 -5.23 -5.82 -18.17
N ARG A 86 -4.55 -6.88 -17.71
CA ARG A 86 -5.12 -7.92 -16.85
C ARG A 86 -4.78 -7.65 -15.39
N SER A 87 -5.60 -8.17 -14.49
CA SER A 87 -5.36 -8.13 -13.05
C SER A 87 -5.63 -9.50 -12.44
N GLN A 88 -4.73 -9.94 -11.58
CA GLN A 88 -4.95 -11.11 -10.73
C GLN A 88 -5.98 -10.75 -9.67
N VAL A 89 -7.03 -11.56 -9.53
CA VAL A 89 -8.03 -11.45 -8.47
C VAL A 89 -7.68 -12.44 -7.38
N VAL A 90 -7.36 -11.93 -6.19
CA VAL A 90 -7.16 -12.72 -4.98
C VAL A 90 -8.40 -12.56 -4.11
N VAL A 91 -9.03 -13.67 -3.74
CA VAL A 91 -10.25 -13.73 -2.92
C VAL A 91 -9.95 -14.47 -1.64
N MET A 92 -10.23 -13.85 -0.50
CA MET A 92 -9.92 -14.39 0.83
C MET A 92 -8.47 -14.87 0.95
N GLY A 93 -7.55 -14.12 0.34
CA GLY A 93 -6.11 -14.39 0.34
C GLY A 93 -5.65 -15.53 -0.56
N ARG A 94 -6.50 -16.05 -1.45
CA ARG A 94 -6.14 -17.08 -2.43
C ARG A 94 -6.39 -16.59 -3.87
N PRO A 95 -5.51 -16.90 -4.83
CA PRO A 95 -5.76 -16.58 -6.23
C PRO A 95 -7.05 -17.25 -6.72
N LEU A 96 -7.93 -16.48 -7.36
CA LEU A 96 -9.15 -16.98 -8.00
C LEU A 96 -8.93 -17.10 -9.51
N ALA A 97 -8.52 -16.02 -10.16
CA ALA A 97 -8.31 -15.94 -11.60
C ALA A 97 -7.49 -14.71 -11.97
N ASP A 98 -6.85 -14.75 -13.14
CA ASP A 98 -6.42 -13.54 -13.85
C ASP A 98 -7.54 -13.12 -14.78
N VAL A 99 -7.97 -11.87 -14.70
CA VAL A 99 -9.13 -11.37 -15.46
C VAL A 99 -8.78 -10.06 -16.15
N ASP A 100 -9.34 -9.85 -17.34
CA ASP A 100 -9.45 -8.52 -17.92
C ASP A 100 -10.67 -7.76 -17.36
N ALA A 101 -10.89 -6.54 -17.85
CA ALA A 101 -12.00 -5.71 -17.39
C ALA A 101 -13.38 -6.32 -17.65
N MET A 102 -13.57 -7.09 -18.73
CA MET A 102 -14.83 -7.73 -19.09
C MET A 102 -15.08 -8.98 -18.26
N GLU A 103 -14.06 -9.82 -18.10
CA GLU A 103 -14.08 -11.01 -17.24
C GLU A 103 -14.31 -10.63 -15.77
N TYR A 104 -13.75 -9.50 -15.33
CA TYR A 104 -13.99 -8.95 -13.99
C TYR A 104 -15.48 -8.69 -13.72
N TRP A 105 -16.24 -8.24 -14.72
CA TRP A 105 -17.68 -8.02 -14.57
C TRP A 105 -18.45 -9.32 -14.28
N GLN A 106 -17.98 -10.47 -14.78
CA GLN A 106 -18.66 -11.75 -14.62
C GLN A 106 -18.54 -12.30 -13.19
N VAL A 107 -17.41 -12.05 -12.51
CA VAL A 107 -17.18 -12.52 -11.14
C VAL A 107 -17.67 -11.54 -10.07
N LYS A 108 -18.14 -10.36 -10.49
CA LYS A 108 -18.31 -9.19 -9.63
C LYS A 108 -19.38 -9.34 -8.54
N ASP A 109 -20.48 -10.03 -8.84
CA ASP A 109 -21.54 -10.27 -7.87
C ASP A 109 -21.03 -11.19 -6.74
N HIS A 110 -20.29 -12.24 -7.09
CA HIS A 110 -19.62 -13.11 -6.12
C HIS A 110 -18.61 -12.34 -5.26
N LEU A 111 -17.83 -11.44 -5.87
CA LEU A 111 -16.92 -10.56 -5.13
C LEU A 111 -17.69 -9.66 -4.15
N ARG A 112 -18.79 -9.03 -4.59
CA ARG A 112 -19.63 -8.19 -3.73
C ARG A 112 -20.16 -8.97 -2.52
N GLU A 113 -20.69 -10.18 -2.74
CA GLU A 113 -21.17 -11.05 -1.66
C GLU A 113 -20.05 -11.38 -0.67
N THR A 114 -18.87 -11.74 -1.18
CA THR A 114 -17.70 -12.05 -0.36
C THR A 114 -17.28 -10.87 0.51
N ALA A 115 -17.26 -9.66 -0.06
CA ALA A 115 -16.94 -8.44 0.67
C ALA A 115 -17.96 -8.17 1.80
N VAL A 116 -19.26 -8.18 1.49
CA VAL A 116 -20.30 -7.92 2.50
C VAL A 116 -20.25 -8.95 3.64
N GLU A 117 -20.00 -10.21 3.29
CA GLU A 117 -19.92 -11.32 4.23
C GLU A 117 -18.66 -11.24 5.13
N ALA A 118 -17.51 -10.83 4.58
CA ALA A 118 -16.31 -10.54 5.37
C ALA A 118 -16.53 -9.38 6.35
N LEU A 119 -17.16 -8.29 5.90
CA LEU A 119 -17.52 -7.17 6.77
C LEU A 119 -18.47 -7.62 7.89
N ARG A 120 -19.47 -8.46 7.58
CA ARG A 120 -20.38 -9.02 8.58
C ARG A 120 -19.63 -9.80 9.65
N ARG A 121 -18.71 -10.71 9.26
CA ARG A 121 -17.88 -11.48 10.21
C ARG A 121 -16.99 -10.58 11.08
N LEU A 122 -16.51 -9.45 10.57
CA LEU A 122 -15.78 -8.48 11.40
C LEU A 122 -16.71 -7.77 12.38
N ARG A 123 -17.88 -7.31 11.95
CA ARG A 123 -18.88 -6.64 12.81
C ARG A 123 -19.45 -7.56 13.91
N GLU A 124 -19.38 -8.87 13.74
CA GLU A 124 -19.74 -9.84 14.78
C GLU A 124 -18.65 -10.00 15.84
N ARG A 125 -17.38 -9.85 15.45
CA ARG A 125 -16.22 -10.07 16.32
C ARG A 125 -15.73 -8.79 17.00
N TYR A 126 -15.92 -7.63 16.38
CA TYR A 126 -15.40 -6.34 16.81
C TYR A 126 -16.55 -5.38 17.09
N ASP A 127 -16.32 -4.46 18.03
CA ASP A 127 -17.30 -3.43 18.36
C ASP A 127 -17.36 -2.39 17.24
N VAL A 128 -16.21 -1.98 16.71
CA VAL A 128 -16.13 -1.02 15.62
C VAL A 128 -15.38 -1.60 14.43
N VAL A 129 -15.87 -1.36 13.22
CA VAL A 129 -15.11 -1.60 11.98
C VAL A 129 -14.89 -0.29 11.22
N VAL A 130 -13.64 0.08 11.00
CA VAL A 130 -13.30 1.26 10.18
C VAL A 130 -12.98 0.77 8.78
N CYS A 131 -13.87 1.11 7.85
CA CYS A 131 -13.77 0.71 6.46
C CYS A 131 -13.01 1.78 5.66
N GLU A 132 -12.06 1.38 4.82
CA GLU A 132 -11.39 2.26 3.85
C GLU A 132 -12.02 2.09 2.47
N GLY A 133 -12.34 3.20 1.79
CA GLY A 133 -12.73 3.20 0.38
C GLY A 133 -11.54 3.02 -0.57
N ALA A 134 -11.81 2.86 -1.86
CA ALA A 134 -10.79 2.74 -2.91
C ALA A 134 -10.99 3.84 -3.97
N GLY A 135 -9.92 4.55 -4.35
CA GLY A 135 -10.04 5.68 -5.29
C GLY A 135 -11.00 6.75 -4.76
N SER A 136 -11.84 7.28 -5.65
CA SER A 136 -12.93 8.22 -5.35
C SER A 136 -14.30 7.51 -5.26
N PRO A 137 -15.20 7.89 -4.33
CA PRO A 137 -16.55 7.34 -4.30
C PRO A 137 -17.40 7.84 -5.47
N ALA A 138 -16.95 8.87 -6.20
CA ALA A 138 -17.67 9.50 -7.32
C ALA A 138 -17.07 9.15 -8.70
N GLU A 139 -16.43 7.97 -8.84
CA GLU A 139 -16.07 7.41 -10.15
C GLU A 139 -17.33 6.96 -10.89
N ILE A 140 -17.99 7.90 -11.57
CA ILE A 140 -19.32 7.74 -12.18
C ILE A 140 -19.37 6.54 -13.15
N ASN A 141 -18.28 6.24 -13.84
CA ASN A 141 -18.13 5.12 -14.76
C ASN A 141 -18.03 3.75 -14.06
N LEU A 142 -17.68 3.71 -12.77
CA LEU A 142 -17.52 2.48 -11.99
C LEU A 142 -18.70 2.21 -11.04
N ARG A 143 -19.56 3.22 -10.80
CA ARG A 143 -20.60 3.18 -9.77
C ARG A 143 -21.56 1.99 -9.86
N ARG A 144 -21.93 1.53 -11.06
CA ARG A 144 -22.86 0.38 -11.24
C ARG A 144 -22.36 -0.90 -10.57
N GLY A 145 -21.05 -1.07 -10.48
CA GLY A 145 -20.45 -2.22 -9.82
C GLY A 145 -19.47 -1.82 -8.73
N ASP A 146 -19.69 -0.69 -8.09
CA ASP A 146 -18.86 -0.36 -6.94
C ASP A 146 -19.08 -1.40 -5.82
N ILE A 147 -17.98 -1.92 -5.27
CA ILE A 147 -17.97 -2.81 -4.11
C ILE A 147 -17.07 -2.28 -2.99
N ALA A 148 -16.38 -1.14 -3.23
CA ALA A 148 -15.36 -0.61 -2.34
C ALA A 148 -15.78 0.69 -1.66
N ASN A 149 -16.63 1.50 -2.30
CA ASN A 149 -17.06 2.80 -1.79
C ASN A 149 -18.56 2.82 -1.45
N MET A 150 -19.36 3.54 -2.24
CA MET A 150 -20.80 3.71 -2.03
C MET A 150 -21.56 2.40 -2.19
N GLY A 151 -21.12 1.49 -3.06
CA GLY A 151 -21.74 0.16 -3.16
C GLY A 151 -21.65 -0.64 -1.85
N LEU A 152 -20.49 -0.58 -1.18
CA LEU A 152 -20.33 -1.15 0.16
C LEU A 152 -21.16 -0.38 1.20
N ALA A 153 -21.12 0.95 1.15
CA ALA A 153 -21.85 1.79 2.08
C ALA A 153 -23.37 1.54 2.02
N ARG A 154 -23.93 1.41 0.81
CA ARG A 154 -25.34 1.07 0.58
C ARG A 154 -25.68 -0.32 1.07
N ALA A 155 -24.80 -1.31 0.86
CA ALA A 155 -25.04 -2.69 1.26
C ALA A 155 -25.01 -2.90 2.77
N ALA A 156 -24.22 -2.10 3.50
CA ALA A 156 -24.02 -2.25 4.95
C ALA A 156 -24.52 -1.07 5.80
N ASP A 157 -25.22 -0.12 5.17
CA ASP A 157 -25.73 1.14 5.74
C ASP A 157 -24.66 1.92 6.51
N LEU A 158 -23.54 2.18 5.83
CA LEU A 158 -22.37 2.80 6.46
C LEU A 158 -22.44 4.33 6.33
N PRO A 159 -22.27 5.09 7.43
CA PRO A 159 -21.90 6.50 7.31
C PRO A 159 -20.55 6.62 6.61
N VAL A 160 -20.44 7.64 5.76
CA VAL A 160 -19.23 7.89 4.96
C VAL A 160 -18.68 9.27 5.29
N ILE A 161 -17.40 9.33 5.66
CA ILE A 161 -16.63 10.58 5.66
C ILE A 161 -15.76 10.63 4.40
N VAL A 162 -15.70 11.80 3.75
CA VAL A 162 -14.89 12.00 2.55
C VAL A 162 -13.67 12.84 2.88
N VAL A 163 -12.49 12.26 2.67
CA VAL A 163 -11.19 12.91 2.87
C VAL A 163 -10.81 13.72 1.62
N GLY A 164 -10.47 15.01 1.80
CA GLY A 164 -9.97 15.88 0.74
C GLY A 164 -8.50 16.25 0.94
N ASP A 165 -7.70 16.18 -0.13
CA ASP A 165 -6.31 16.66 -0.14
C ASP A 165 -6.27 18.17 -0.42
N ILE A 166 -5.80 18.98 0.53
CA ILE A 166 -5.66 20.42 0.31
C ILE A 166 -4.31 20.82 -0.30
N ASP A 167 -3.28 20.00 -0.18
CA ASP A 167 -1.93 20.28 -0.69
C ASP A 167 -1.92 20.34 -2.23
N ARG A 168 -2.81 19.58 -2.89
CA ARG A 168 -3.03 19.64 -4.35
C ARG A 168 -3.85 20.86 -4.82
N GLY A 169 -4.43 21.64 -3.90
CA GLY A 169 -5.36 22.72 -4.21
C GLY A 169 -6.76 22.22 -4.64
N GLY A 170 -7.74 23.13 -4.68
CA GLY A 170 -9.11 22.82 -5.15
C GLY A 170 -9.94 21.91 -4.23
N VAL A 171 -9.57 21.78 -2.94
CA VAL A 171 -10.20 20.83 -2.01
C VAL A 171 -11.72 21.03 -1.87
N PHE A 172 -12.20 22.28 -1.78
CA PHE A 172 -13.63 22.58 -1.62
C PHE A 172 -14.45 22.18 -2.83
N ALA A 173 -13.94 22.48 -4.03
CA ALA A 173 -14.58 22.06 -5.28
C ALA A 173 -14.62 20.54 -5.41
N SER A 174 -13.54 19.86 -5.00
CA SER A 174 -13.46 18.40 -5.02
C SER A 174 -14.46 17.75 -4.04
N LEU A 175 -14.55 18.26 -2.81
CA LEU A 175 -15.49 17.76 -1.81
C LEU A 175 -16.95 18.00 -2.22
N TYR A 176 -17.28 19.22 -2.65
CA TYR A 176 -18.61 19.56 -3.13
C TYR A 176 -18.99 18.73 -4.36
N GLY A 177 -18.10 18.66 -5.36
CA GLY A 177 -18.31 17.91 -6.60
C GLY A 177 -18.46 16.41 -6.34
N THR A 178 -17.72 15.85 -5.39
CA THR A 178 -17.87 14.44 -4.99
C THR A 178 -19.30 14.15 -4.52
N VAL A 179 -19.87 15.00 -3.67
CA VAL A 179 -21.27 14.81 -3.22
C VAL A 179 -22.27 15.12 -4.35
N GLY A 180 -22.08 16.22 -5.07
CA GLY A 180 -22.99 16.66 -6.13
C GLY A 180 -23.15 15.67 -7.28
N LEU A 181 -22.13 14.85 -7.57
CA LEU A 181 -22.17 13.83 -8.62
C LEU A 181 -22.87 12.53 -8.20
N LEU A 182 -23.07 12.31 -6.89
CA LEU A 182 -23.70 11.08 -6.38
C LEU A 182 -25.23 11.15 -6.47
N GLU A 183 -25.88 10.00 -6.63
CA GLU A 183 -27.34 9.90 -6.59
C GLU A 183 -27.88 10.14 -5.17
N PRO A 184 -29.18 10.47 -4.98
CA PRO A 184 -29.72 10.83 -3.66
C PRO A 184 -29.47 9.78 -2.57
N ALA A 185 -29.57 8.51 -2.95
CA ALA A 185 -29.38 7.35 -2.08
C ALA A 185 -27.95 7.23 -1.54
N ASP A 186 -26.95 7.65 -2.32
CA ASP A 186 -25.55 7.69 -1.93
C ASP A 186 -25.23 8.97 -1.16
N GLN A 187 -25.74 10.11 -1.60
CA GLN A 187 -25.58 11.39 -0.89
C GLN A 187 -26.07 11.28 0.56
N ALA A 188 -27.17 10.56 0.80
CA ALA A 188 -27.71 10.32 2.13
C ALA A 188 -26.74 9.64 3.11
N LEU A 189 -25.76 8.89 2.60
CA LEU A 189 -24.75 8.20 3.42
C LEU A 189 -23.49 9.06 3.63
N ILE A 190 -23.26 10.09 2.81
CA ILE A 190 -22.14 11.02 3.04
C ILE A 190 -22.46 11.90 4.25
N ALA A 191 -21.82 11.58 5.36
CA ALA A 191 -22.01 12.26 6.64
C ALA A 191 -21.28 13.61 6.71
N GLY A 192 -20.11 13.70 6.10
CA GLY A 192 -19.30 14.92 6.09
C GLY A 192 -17.88 14.71 5.62
N PHE A 193 -17.00 15.61 6.03
CA PHE A 193 -15.69 15.75 5.41
C PHE A 193 -14.54 15.77 6.42
N VAL A 194 -13.36 15.37 5.96
CA VAL A 194 -12.08 15.60 6.63
C VAL A 194 -11.14 16.23 5.62
N ILE A 195 -10.54 17.38 5.95
CA ILE A 195 -9.50 17.98 5.13
C ILE A 195 -8.15 17.47 5.62
N ASN A 196 -7.31 16.99 4.73
CA ASN A 196 -6.01 16.42 5.05
C ASN A 196 -4.87 17.23 4.42
N LYS A 197 -3.65 17.07 4.95
CA LYS A 197 -2.40 17.68 4.45
C LYS A 197 -2.40 19.21 4.53
N PHE A 198 -3.05 19.79 5.54
CA PHE A 198 -3.12 21.24 5.71
C PHE A 198 -1.79 21.84 6.16
N ARG A 199 -1.41 22.96 5.54
CA ARG A 199 -0.25 23.77 5.93
C ARG A 199 -0.71 25.21 6.16
N GLY A 200 -0.41 25.76 7.33
CA GLY A 200 -0.70 27.16 7.66
C GLY A 200 -1.62 27.35 8.86
N ALA A 201 -2.12 28.57 9.00
CA ALA A 201 -3.01 28.98 10.09
C ALA A 201 -4.47 28.58 9.77
N ARG A 202 -5.10 27.81 10.68
CA ARG A 202 -6.44 27.24 10.48
C ARG A 202 -7.51 28.32 10.26
N GLU A 203 -7.35 29.48 10.87
CA GLU A 203 -8.27 30.61 10.80
C GLU A 203 -8.46 31.12 9.36
N LEU A 204 -7.45 30.92 8.50
CA LEU A 204 -7.53 31.27 7.08
C LEU A 204 -8.44 30.34 6.29
N LEU A 205 -8.72 29.13 6.80
CA LEU A 205 -9.54 28.13 6.14
C LEU A 205 -11.03 28.26 6.49
N GLU A 206 -11.34 28.87 7.66
CA GLU A 206 -12.68 28.93 8.23
C GLU A 206 -13.77 29.43 7.27
N PRO A 207 -13.59 30.52 6.50
CA PRO A 207 -14.62 30.98 5.55
C PRO A 207 -14.98 29.94 4.48
N GLY A 208 -14.01 29.11 4.07
CA GLY A 208 -14.24 28.02 3.13
C GLY A 208 -14.97 26.84 3.76
N LEU A 209 -14.67 26.52 5.03
CA LEU A 209 -15.39 25.49 5.79
C LEU A 209 -16.87 25.87 5.95
N ASP A 210 -17.13 27.14 6.33
CA ASP A 210 -18.48 27.68 6.47
C ASP A 210 -19.25 27.63 5.15
N MET A 211 -18.62 28.02 4.04
CA MET A 211 -19.24 27.94 2.72
C MET A 211 -19.60 26.51 2.35
N LEU A 212 -18.69 25.55 2.56
CA LEU A 212 -18.95 24.14 2.26
C LEU A 212 -20.11 23.60 3.11
N ARG A 213 -20.14 23.92 4.41
CA ARG A 213 -21.24 23.54 5.29
C ARG A 213 -22.57 24.15 4.84
N ASN A 214 -22.60 25.44 4.49
CA ASN A 214 -23.82 26.12 4.04
C ASN A 214 -24.35 25.53 2.72
N LEU A 215 -23.47 25.14 1.80
CA LEU A 215 -23.86 24.55 0.53
C LEU A 215 -24.34 23.11 0.67
N THR A 216 -23.75 22.33 1.57
CA THR A 216 -23.93 20.88 1.63
C THR A 216 -24.76 20.39 2.82
N GLY A 217 -24.96 21.25 3.83
CA GLY A 217 -25.47 20.89 5.16
C GLY A 217 -24.57 19.95 5.96
N ARG A 218 -23.38 19.62 5.46
CA ARG A 218 -22.47 18.62 6.03
C ARG A 218 -21.32 19.29 6.76
N GLU A 219 -20.93 18.70 7.88
CA GLU A 219 -19.84 19.21 8.71
C GLU A 219 -18.47 18.82 8.17
N VAL A 220 -17.46 19.66 8.46
CA VAL A 220 -16.05 19.29 8.34
C VAL A 220 -15.59 18.81 9.71
N TYR A 221 -15.53 17.49 9.89
CA TYR A 221 -15.19 16.86 11.15
C TYR A 221 -13.73 17.06 11.56
N GLY A 222 -12.85 17.50 10.67
CA GLY A 222 -11.47 17.80 11.03
C GLY A 222 -10.66 18.39 9.90
N VAL A 223 -9.58 19.08 10.29
CA VAL A 223 -8.57 19.64 9.39
C VAL A 223 -7.22 19.13 9.88
N LEU A 224 -6.69 18.11 9.22
CA LEU A 224 -5.48 17.41 9.61
C LEU A 224 -4.25 18.17 9.07
N PRO A 225 -3.31 18.57 9.92
CA PRO A 225 -2.06 19.18 9.46
C PRO A 225 -1.23 18.19 8.65
N TRP A 226 -0.39 18.73 7.77
CA TRP A 226 0.71 17.97 7.20
C TRP A 226 1.68 17.53 8.30
N LEU A 227 1.96 16.23 8.36
CA LEU A 227 2.94 15.67 9.28
C LEU A 227 4.15 15.16 8.49
N ASP A 228 5.29 15.80 8.71
CA ASP A 228 6.56 15.38 8.12
C ASP A 228 7.02 14.04 8.70
N GLY A 229 7.53 13.16 7.84
CA GLY A 229 8.14 11.89 8.27
C GLY A 229 7.17 10.74 8.55
N LEU A 230 5.86 10.91 8.38
CA LEU A 230 4.87 9.82 8.48
C LEU A 230 4.74 9.01 7.18
N TRP A 231 5.87 8.48 6.72
CA TRP A 231 5.90 7.50 5.63
C TRP A 231 5.80 6.10 6.24
N LEU A 232 4.62 5.48 6.14
CA LEU A 232 4.38 4.11 6.57
C LEU A 232 3.66 3.34 5.48
N ASP A 233 4.26 2.21 5.08
CA ASP A 233 3.64 1.18 4.25
C ASP A 233 2.87 1.79 3.06
N VAL A 234 3.50 2.76 2.39
CA VAL A 234 2.91 3.52 1.28
C VAL A 234 2.49 2.55 0.21
N GLU A 235 1.24 2.67 -0.19
CA GLU A 235 0.61 1.66 -1.01
C GLU A 235 0.85 1.88 -2.51
N ASP A 236 0.84 3.15 -2.93
CA ASP A 236 0.94 3.54 -4.34
C ASP A 236 2.38 3.87 -4.73
N SER A 237 2.85 3.27 -5.82
CA SER A 237 4.15 3.58 -6.43
C SER A 237 4.23 5.00 -7.01
N LEU A 238 3.09 5.65 -7.29
CA LEU A 238 3.01 7.06 -7.69
C LEU A 238 3.42 7.99 -6.55
N ALA A 239 3.23 7.57 -5.30
CA ALA A 239 3.70 8.32 -4.14
C ALA A 239 5.24 8.28 -3.98
N LEU A 240 5.95 7.42 -4.72
CA LEU A 240 7.42 7.40 -4.73
C LEU A 240 8.02 8.64 -5.41
N ASP A 241 7.36 9.22 -6.40
CA ASP A 241 7.82 10.45 -7.08
C ASP A 241 7.91 11.64 -6.13
N ASN A 242 7.05 11.65 -5.12
CA ASN A 242 6.95 12.73 -4.14
C ASN A 242 7.54 12.35 -2.79
N ARG A 243 8.26 11.22 -2.66
CA ARG A 243 8.93 10.85 -1.41
C ARG A 243 10.10 11.82 -1.22
N PRO A 244 10.02 12.79 -0.27
CA PRO A 244 11.16 13.62 0.04
C PRO A 244 12.25 12.67 0.52
N ALA A 245 13.50 12.90 0.10
CA ALA A 245 14.62 12.28 0.78
C ALA A 245 14.49 12.69 2.24
N ALA A 246 14.04 11.76 3.09
CA ALA A 246 13.95 12.03 4.52
C ALA A 246 15.36 12.49 4.92
N ALA A 247 15.46 13.69 5.52
CA ALA A 247 16.74 14.20 5.95
C ALA A 247 17.37 13.12 6.84
N ALA A 248 18.44 12.50 6.35
CA ALA A 248 19.03 11.38 7.05
C ALA A 248 19.39 11.87 8.46
N ARG A 249 18.86 11.15 9.46
CA ARG A 249 19.25 11.41 10.85
C ARG A 249 20.78 11.35 10.92
N THR A 250 21.38 12.23 11.71
CA THR A 250 22.84 12.32 11.84
C THR A 250 23.43 10.93 12.02
N PRO A 251 24.45 10.54 11.22
CA PRO A 251 25.06 9.23 11.35
C PRO A 251 25.63 9.04 12.75
N TYR A 252 25.51 7.83 13.28
CA TYR A 252 26.18 7.45 14.52
C TYR A 252 27.70 7.31 14.29
N GLY A 253 28.09 6.76 13.14
CA GLY A 253 29.47 6.76 12.65
C GLY A 253 29.89 8.09 12.02
N ARG A 254 31.01 8.07 11.29
CA ARG A 254 31.59 9.29 10.68
C ARG A 254 31.03 9.61 9.30
N GLN A 255 30.46 8.61 8.63
CA GLN A 255 29.92 8.74 7.29
C GLN A 255 28.49 8.19 7.19
N THR A 256 27.78 8.66 6.18
CA THR A 256 26.50 8.11 5.75
C THR A 256 26.71 6.92 4.82
N LEU A 257 25.69 6.06 4.74
CA LEU A 257 25.61 4.95 3.80
C LEU A 257 24.46 5.21 2.82
N ARG A 258 24.76 5.17 1.52
CA ARG A 258 23.83 5.57 0.46
C ARG A 258 23.28 4.34 -0.24
N VAL A 259 21.97 4.18 -0.17
CA VAL A 259 21.22 3.06 -0.74
C VAL A 259 20.42 3.57 -1.93
N ALA A 260 20.69 3.03 -3.11
CA ALA A 260 19.90 3.26 -4.32
C ALA A 260 18.94 2.09 -4.53
N VAL A 261 17.65 2.35 -4.58
CA VAL A 261 16.60 1.36 -4.85
C VAL A 261 16.15 1.53 -6.29
N VAL A 262 16.32 0.51 -7.12
CA VAL A 262 15.88 0.61 -8.51
C VAL A 262 14.36 0.62 -8.56
N ARG A 263 13.78 1.71 -9.08
CA ARG A 263 12.33 1.85 -9.23
C ARG A 263 11.87 1.13 -10.48
N LEU A 264 11.67 -0.17 -10.35
CA LEU A 264 11.15 -1.01 -11.42
C LEU A 264 9.75 -0.55 -11.86
N PRO A 265 9.39 -0.65 -13.15
CA PRO A 265 8.06 -0.29 -13.62
C PRO A 265 6.91 -1.04 -12.91
N ARG A 266 7.09 -2.33 -12.57
CA ARG A 266 6.13 -3.11 -11.76
C ARG A 266 6.69 -3.43 -10.38
N ILE A 267 7.32 -2.43 -9.75
CA ILE A 267 7.86 -2.54 -8.40
C ILE A 267 6.79 -3.03 -7.42
N SER A 268 7.16 -3.98 -6.59
CA SER A 268 6.33 -4.55 -5.52
C SER A 268 7.12 -4.62 -4.23
N ASN A 269 6.39 -4.61 -3.11
CA ASN A 269 6.93 -4.68 -1.76
C ASN A 269 8.10 -3.72 -1.50
N PHE A 270 8.07 -2.52 -2.10
CA PHE A 270 9.15 -1.53 -1.93
C PHE A 270 9.29 -1.02 -0.49
N THR A 271 8.35 -1.35 0.39
CA THR A 271 8.39 -1.04 1.82
C THR A 271 9.46 -1.84 2.57
N ASP A 272 10.05 -2.90 1.96
CA ASP A 272 11.21 -3.61 2.53
C ASP A 272 12.38 -2.69 2.88
N VAL A 273 12.55 -1.61 2.10
CA VAL A 273 13.65 -0.64 2.31
C VAL A 273 13.34 0.40 3.39
N ASP A 274 12.11 0.46 3.91
CA ASP A 274 11.75 1.40 4.98
C ASP A 274 12.50 1.08 6.27
N ALA A 275 12.83 -0.19 6.51
CA ALA A 275 13.67 -0.60 7.63
C ALA A 275 15.10 -0.07 7.49
N LEU A 276 15.66 -0.01 6.27
CA LEU A 276 16.96 0.61 6.02
C LEU A 276 16.92 2.12 6.28
N ALA A 277 15.87 2.79 5.80
CA ALA A 277 15.68 4.24 5.98
C ALA A 277 15.49 4.65 7.46
N SER A 278 15.21 3.68 8.35
CA SER A 278 15.07 3.93 9.78
C SER A 278 16.41 4.09 10.52
N GLU A 279 17.50 3.61 9.92
CA GLU A 279 18.84 3.63 10.51
C GLU A 279 19.48 5.03 10.37
N PRO A 280 19.94 5.65 11.47
CA PRO A 280 20.66 6.90 11.40
C PRO A 280 21.89 6.81 10.51
N GLY A 281 22.05 7.79 9.61
CA GLY A 281 23.12 7.81 8.63
C GLY A 281 22.85 7.00 7.36
N VAL A 282 21.73 6.28 7.22
CA VAL A 282 21.36 5.61 5.97
C VAL A 282 20.48 6.55 5.13
N VAL A 283 20.88 6.79 3.89
CA VAL A 283 20.14 7.59 2.91
C VAL A 283 19.58 6.64 1.86
N VAL A 284 18.25 6.56 1.73
CA VAL A 284 17.59 5.74 0.72
C VAL A 284 17.01 6.63 -0.38
N ARG A 285 17.30 6.31 -1.65
CA ARG A 285 16.72 7.00 -2.81
C ARG A 285 16.25 6.01 -3.87
N PHE A 286 15.16 6.35 -4.54
CA PHE A 286 14.66 5.59 -5.69
C PHE A 286 15.29 6.14 -6.96
N VAL A 287 15.72 5.26 -7.86
CA VAL A 287 16.48 5.61 -9.07
C VAL A 287 15.88 4.97 -10.31
N THR A 288 16.00 5.65 -11.44
CA THR A 288 15.51 5.14 -12.74
C THR A 288 16.56 5.20 -13.85
N SER A 289 17.75 5.74 -13.60
CA SER A 289 18.83 5.84 -14.57
C SER A 289 20.18 5.32 -14.06
N PRO A 290 21.10 4.87 -14.95
CA PRO A 290 22.42 4.39 -14.56
C PRO A 290 23.31 5.39 -13.82
N ALA A 291 23.28 6.66 -14.23
CA ALA A 291 24.11 7.73 -13.60
C ALA A 291 23.74 7.94 -12.13
N GLU A 292 22.48 7.69 -11.80
CA GLU A 292 22.01 7.66 -10.42
C GLU A 292 22.51 6.43 -9.65
N LEU A 293 23.41 5.58 -10.14
CA LEU A 293 24.03 4.53 -9.33
C LEU A 293 25.44 4.88 -8.89
N ASP A 294 26.06 5.91 -9.47
CA ASP A 294 27.49 6.21 -9.32
C ASP A 294 27.95 6.32 -7.87
N ASP A 295 27.12 6.93 -7.05
CA ASP A 295 27.39 7.20 -5.65
C ASP A 295 26.68 6.21 -4.70
N ALA A 296 26.09 5.12 -5.20
CA ALA A 296 25.46 4.12 -4.35
C ALA A 296 26.50 3.23 -3.62
N ASP A 297 26.37 3.10 -2.31
CA ASP A 297 27.13 2.15 -1.49
C ASP A 297 26.41 0.78 -1.42
N LEU A 298 25.11 0.75 -1.71
CA LEU A 298 24.29 -0.44 -1.90
C LEU A 298 23.25 -0.15 -2.98
N VAL A 299 23.08 -1.08 -3.91
CA VAL A 299 21.95 -1.07 -4.85
C VAL A 299 20.96 -2.16 -4.46
N VAL A 300 19.69 -1.80 -4.28
CA VAL A 300 18.60 -2.74 -4.01
C VAL A 300 17.79 -2.95 -5.29
N LEU A 301 17.68 -4.20 -5.73
CA LEU A 301 16.66 -4.64 -6.68
C LEU A 301 15.46 -5.17 -5.87
N PRO A 302 14.36 -4.41 -5.78
CA PRO A 302 13.19 -4.81 -5.00
C PRO A 302 12.38 -5.91 -5.71
N GLY A 303 11.29 -6.35 -5.09
CA GLY A 303 10.35 -7.27 -5.73
C GLY A 303 9.75 -6.70 -7.02
N SER A 304 9.40 -7.58 -7.95
CA SER A 304 8.65 -7.27 -9.17
C SER A 304 7.48 -8.22 -9.33
N ARG A 305 6.41 -7.75 -9.96
CA ARG A 305 5.26 -8.55 -10.41
C ARG A 305 5.22 -8.79 -11.92
N ALA A 306 6.34 -8.51 -12.58
CA ALA A 306 6.56 -8.78 -13.99
C ALA A 306 8.06 -8.99 -14.21
N THR A 307 8.64 -10.03 -13.58
CA THR A 307 10.10 -10.20 -13.44
C THR A 307 10.80 -10.16 -14.80
N VAL A 308 10.29 -10.85 -15.82
CA VAL A 308 10.92 -10.89 -17.15
C VAL A 308 10.81 -9.55 -17.89
N SER A 309 9.68 -8.86 -17.78
CA SER A 309 9.49 -7.55 -18.43
C SER A 309 10.33 -6.46 -17.78
N ASP A 310 10.40 -6.44 -16.45
CA ASP A 310 11.22 -5.48 -15.72
C ASP A 310 12.72 -5.77 -15.92
N LEU A 311 13.13 -7.04 -16.08
CA LEU A 311 14.49 -7.39 -16.51
C LEU A 311 14.83 -6.84 -17.90
N ALA A 312 13.90 -6.94 -18.85
CA ALA A 312 14.07 -6.35 -20.17
C ALA A 312 14.19 -4.81 -20.10
N TRP A 313 13.42 -4.17 -19.23
CA TRP A 313 13.52 -2.74 -18.96
C TRP A 313 14.88 -2.35 -18.35
N LEU A 314 15.41 -3.10 -17.39
CA LEU A 314 16.75 -2.88 -16.84
C LEU A 314 17.84 -2.93 -17.92
N ARG A 315 17.70 -3.86 -18.88
CA ARG A 315 18.62 -3.95 -20.02
C ARG A 315 18.47 -2.75 -20.95
N ALA A 316 17.24 -2.39 -21.32
CA ALA A 316 16.96 -1.29 -22.23
C ALA A 316 17.42 0.08 -21.70
N THR A 317 17.38 0.28 -20.39
CA THR A 317 17.82 1.52 -19.72
C THR A 317 19.31 1.56 -19.40
N GLY A 318 20.04 0.46 -19.60
CA GLY A 318 21.46 0.32 -19.23
C GLY A 318 21.70 0.08 -17.74
N LEU A 319 20.66 0.02 -16.90
CA LEU A 319 20.77 -0.27 -15.47
C LEU A 319 21.35 -1.67 -15.22
N ALA A 320 21.01 -2.66 -16.04
CA ALA A 320 21.53 -4.02 -15.94
C ALA A 320 23.07 -4.06 -15.95
N GLU A 321 23.70 -3.28 -16.83
CA GLU A 321 25.16 -3.21 -16.92
C GLU A 321 25.76 -2.40 -15.77
N ALA A 322 25.09 -1.31 -15.38
CA ALA A 322 25.52 -0.47 -14.28
C ALA A 322 25.51 -1.17 -12.90
N LEU A 323 24.82 -2.31 -12.77
CA LEU A 323 24.83 -3.14 -11.56
C LEU A 323 26.10 -4.00 -11.42
N ARG A 324 26.81 -4.29 -12.51
CA ARG A 324 27.99 -5.18 -12.46
C ARG A 324 29.10 -4.58 -11.60
N GLY A 325 29.68 -5.41 -10.73
CA GLY A 325 30.77 -5.00 -9.83
C GLY A 325 30.33 -4.11 -8.66
N ARG A 326 29.03 -3.91 -8.46
CA ARG A 326 28.50 -3.16 -7.30
C ARG A 326 28.12 -4.09 -6.15
N VAL A 327 27.88 -3.46 -5.00
CA VAL A 327 27.25 -4.08 -3.84
C VAL A 327 25.74 -4.12 -4.08
N VAL A 328 25.15 -5.31 -4.21
CA VAL A 328 23.75 -5.47 -4.67
C VAL A 328 22.96 -6.41 -3.76
N LEU A 329 21.75 -6.01 -3.38
CA LEU A 329 20.76 -6.88 -2.73
C LEU A 329 19.54 -7.04 -3.65
N GLY A 330 19.25 -8.26 -4.07
CA GLY A 330 17.99 -8.61 -4.73
C GLY A 330 16.99 -9.20 -3.74
N ILE A 331 15.74 -8.73 -3.80
CA ILE A 331 14.63 -9.24 -2.98
C ILE A 331 13.54 -9.74 -3.92
N CYS A 332 13.07 -10.98 -3.73
CA CYS A 332 11.99 -11.61 -4.51
C CYS A 332 12.24 -11.51 -6.02
N GLY A 333 11.40 -10.82 -6.80
CA GLY A 333 11.62 -10.60 -8.25
C GLY A 333 13.00 -10.02 -8.58
N GLY A 334 13.55 -9.13 -7.73
CA GLY A 334 14.91 -8.64 -7.87
C GLY A 334 15.98 -9.72 -7.67
N TYR A 335 15.78 -10.67 -6.75
CA TYR A 335 16.64 -11.86 -6.61
C TYR A 335 16.56 -12.73 -7.87
N GLN A 336 15.35 -12.95 -8.37
CA GLN A 336 15.14 -13.75 -9.58
C GLN A 336 15.87 -13.17 -10.81
N MET A 337 15.85 -11.83 -10.97
CA MET A 337 16.60 -11.15 -12.03
C MET A 337 18.12 -11.35 -11.94
N LEU A 338 18.67 -11.49 -10.73
CA LEU A 338 20.11 -11.65 -10.50
C LEU A 338 20.62 -13.06 -10.84
N ALA A 339 19.73 -14.05 -10.92
CA ALA A 339 20.05 -15.42 -11.30
C ALA A 339 20.70 -15.50 -12.71
N ARG A 340 21.28 -16.64 -13.03
CA ARG A 340 21.81 -16.88 -14.40
C ARG A 340 20.70 -17.02 -15.41
N THR A 341 19.63 -17.73 -15.06
CA THR A 341 18.59 -18.13 -16.00
C THR A 341 17.25 -18.10 -15.30
N ILE A 342 16.23 -17.64 -16.02
CA ILE A 342 14.85 -17.64 -15.57
C ILE A 342 14.06 -18.45 -16.59
N HIS A 343 13.29 -19.42 -16.12
CA HIS A 343 12.33 -20.16 -16.92
C HIS A 343 10.93 -19.71 -16.52
N ASP A 344 10.23 -19.05 -17.44
CA ASP A 344 8.92 -18.45 -17.18
C ASP A 344 7.91 -18.72 -18.29
N ASP A 345 7.22 -19.85 -18.15
CA ASP A 345 6.06 -20.22 -18.98
C ASP A 345 4.73 -19.74 -18.37
N VAL A 346 4.75 -19.02 -17.24
CA VAL A 346 3.56 -18.75 -16.41
C VAL A 346 3.22 -17.26 -16.37
N GLU A 347 4.12 -16.42 -15.88
CA GLU A 347 3.88 -14.98 -15.71
C GLU A 347 4.04 -14.23 -17.04
N SER A 348 5.16 -14.45 -17.73
CA SER A 348 5.44 -13.82 -19.03
C SER A 348 5.19 -14.72 -20.24
N GLY A 349 5.21 -16.05 -20.07
CA GLY A 349 5.14 -17.01 -21.17
C GLY A 349 6.33 -16.94 -22.13
N ALA A 350 7.45 -16.32 -21.71
CA ALA A 350 8.64 -16.15 -22.53
C ALA A 350 9.52 -17.41 -22.58
N GLY A 351 9.22 -18.43 -21.77
CA GLY A 351 10.01 -19.64 -21.63
C GLY A 351 11.36 -19.33 -20.98
N ARG A 352 12.45 -19.85 -21.55
CA ARG A 352 13.79 -19.62 -21.00
C ARG A 352 14.35 -18.26 -21.41
N VAL A 353 14.70 -17.44 -20.43
CA VAL A 353 15.41 -16.18 -20.60
C VAL A 353 16.70 -16.16 -19.77
N GLU A 354 17.74 -15.53 -20.29
CA GLU A 354 18.95 -15.26 -19.50
C GLU A 354 18.62 -14.21 -18.43
N GLY A 355 19.11 -14.41 -17.21
CA GLY A 355 19.10 -13.42 -16.13
C GLY A 355 20.31 -12.46 -16.23
N LEU A 356 20.62 -11.75 -15.15
CA LEU A 356 21.81 -10.89 -15.09
C LEU A 356 23.11 -11.69 -14.86
N GLY A 357 22.99 -12.91 -14.34
CA GLY A 357 24.12 -13.80 -14.07
C GLY A 357 25.03 -13.29 -12.96
N LEU A 358 24.49 -12.53 -12.01
CA LEU A 358 25.23 -12.00 -10.86
C LEU A 358 25.19 -12.95 -9.65
N LEU A 359 24.23 -13.89 -9.63
CA LEU A 359 24.14 -14.94 -8.62
C LEU A 359 24.14 -16.33 -9.28
N PRO A 360 24.79 -17.32 -8.63
CA PRO A 360 24.85 -18.68 -9.13
C PRO A 360 23.56 -19.44 -8.81
N ALA A 361 22.48 -19.07 -9.49
CA ALA A 361 21.16 -19.66 -9.29
C ALA A 361 20.39 -19.74 -10.61
N ALA A 362 19.36 -20.58 -10.63
CA ALA A 362 18.35 -20.65 -11.67
C ALA A 362 16.96 -20.44 -11.08
N VAL A 363 16.06 -19.84 -11.86
CA VAL A 363 14.65 -19.64 -11.47
C VAL A 363 13.75 -20.46 -12.37
N GLU A 364 12.77 -21.13 -11.77
CA GLU A 364 11.68 -21.81 -12.47
C GLU A 364 10.35 -21.31 -11.95
N PHE A 365 9.58 -20.62 -12.79
CA PHE A 365 8.22 -20.18 -12.46
C PHE A 365 7.25 -21.36 -12.47
N ALA A 366 6.36 -21.36 -11.49
CA ALA A 366 5.28 -22.32 -11.36
C ALA A 366 3.95 -21.59 -11.20
N ALA A 367 2.86 -22.26 -11.58
CA ALA A 367 1.50 -21.75 -11.45
C ALA A 367 1.15 -21.47 -9.97
N ASP A 368 1.53 -22.40 -9.10
CA ASP A 368 1.33 -22.26 -7.67
C ASP A 368 2.26 -21.21 -7.08
N LYS A 369 1.69 -20.41 -6.19
CA LYS A 369 2.39 -19.35 -5.49
C LYS A 369 2.84 -19.82 -4.12
N THR A 370 4.07 -19.49 -3.73
CA THR A 370 4.56 -19.72 -2.38
C THR A 370 4.11 -18.57 -1.49
N LEU A 371 3.40 -18.92 -0.40
CA LEU A 371 2.94 -18.01 0.64
C LEU A 371 3.38 -18.56 2.00
N GLY A 372 4.11 -17.76 2.78
CA GLY A 372 4.63 -18.23 4.06
C GLY A 372 5.14 -17.12 4.97
N ARG A 373 5.42 -17.49 6.23
CA ARG A 373 6.09 -16.65 7.24
C ARG A 373 7.29 -17.37 7.82
N PRO A 374 8.33 -17.60 7.00
CA PRO A 374 9.47 -18.39 7.42
C PRO A 374 10.27 -17.70 8.53
N VAL A 375 10.96 -18.53 9.30
CA VAL A 375 11.91 -18.11 10.32
C VAL A 375 13.21 -18.86 10.08
N GLY A 376 14.31 -18.13 9.96
CA GLY A 376 15.65 -18.70 9.82
C GLY A 376 16.68 -17.90 10.60
N SER A 377 17.92 -17.95 10.12
CA SER A 377 19.03 -17.22 10.72
C SER A 377 20.05 -16.79 9.68
N ALA A 378 20.59 -15.58 9.84
CA ALA A 378 21.74 -15.09 9.10
C ALA A 378 22.57 -14.16 9.99
N TYR A 379 23.88 -14.11 9.76
CA TYR A 379 24.84 -13.38 10.61
C TYR A 379 24.76 -13.73 12.11
N GLY A 380 24.36 -14.97 12.44
CA GLY A 380 24.18 -15.41 13.83
C GLY A 380 22.92 -14.86 14.51
N HIS A 381 22.04 -14.18 13.77
CA HIS A 381 20.79 -13.61 14.29
C HIS A 381 19.58 -14.34 13.71
N ARG A 382 18.53 -14.49 14.53
CA ARG A 382 17.23 -15.00 14.08
C ARG A 382 16.59 -13.97 13.13
N VAL A 383 16.02 -14.46 12.04
CA VAL A 383 15.34 -13.63 11.03
C VAL A 383 13.93 -14.19 10.83
N ALA A 384 12.92 -13.37 11.12
CA ALA A 384 11.53 -13.66 10.77
C ALA A 384 11.13 -12.85 9.53
N ALA A 385 10.44 -13.48 8.59
CA ALA A 385 10.10 -12.89 7.31
C ALA A 385 8.71 -13.33 6.84
N TYR A 386 8.32 -12.87 5.65
CA TYR A 386 7.22 -13.42 4.88
C TYR A 386 7.64 -13.58 3.42
N GLU A 387 7.06 -14.55 2.72
CA GLU A 387 7.39 -14.88 1.33
C GLU A 387 6.10 -14.91 0.49
N ILE A 388 6.14 -14.22 -0.66
CA ILE A 388 5.00 -14.03 -1.57
C ILE A 388 5.56 -14.00 -3.00
N HIS A 389 5.82 -15.16 -3.57
CA HIS A 389 6.46 -15.21 -4.88
C HIS A 389 5.92 -16.35 -5.75
N HIS A 390 5.95 -16.09 -7.06
CA HIS A 390 5.91 -17.15 -8.05
C HIS A 390 7.32 -17.57 -8.37
N GLY A 391 7.47 -18.85 -8.62
CA GLY A 391 8.73 -19.45 -9.02
C GLY A 391 9.70 -19.71 -7.88
N THR A 392 10.46 -20.78 -8.06
CA THR A 392 11.44 -21.27 -7.11
C THR A 392 12.83 -20.88 -7.61
N VAL A 393 13.61 -20.24 -6.75
CA VAL A 393 15.02 -19.99 -7.03
C VAL A 393 15.84 -21.13 -6.45
N THR A 394 16.60 -21.80 -7.29
CA THR A 394 17.49 -22.91 -6.89
C THR A 394 18.93 -22.43 -7.02
N PRO A 395 19.64 -22.20 -5.91
CA PRO A 395 21.08 -21.96 -5.93
C PRO A 395 21.84 -23.19 -6.46
N ASP A 396 22.98 -22.95 -7.08
CA ASP A 396 23.89 -24.02 -7.48
C ASP A 396 24.54 -24.72 -6.28
N ASP A 397 25.00 -25.95 -6.51
CA ASP A 397 25.82 -26.68 -5.55
C ASP A 397 27.05 -25.85 -5.14
N GLY A 398 27.18 -25.63 -3.82
CA GLY A 398 28.28 -24.86 -3.24
C GLY A 398 28.11 -23.34 -3.27
N ALA A 399 26.95 -22.82 -3.71
CA ALA A 399 26.63 -21.40 -3.54
C ALA A 399 26.64 -21.02 -2.04
N GLU A 400 27.17 -19.84 -1.72
CA GLU A 400 27.18 -19.36 -0.33
C GLU A 400 25.74 -19.03 0.09
N PRO A 401 25.23 -19.58 1.19
CA PRO A 401 23.85 -19.36 1.60
C PRO A 401 23.63 -17.94 2.13
N PHE A 402 22.48 -17.35 1.82
CA PHE A 402 22.02 -16.10 2.40
C PHE A 402 20.50 -16.16 2.59
N LEU A 403 20.07 -16.28 3.86
CA LEU A 403 18.66 -16.56 4.19
C LEU A 403 18.17 -17.82 3.46
N ASP A 404 17.10 -17.72 2.69
CA ASP A 404 16.57 -18.77 1.80
C ASP A 404 17.25 -18.82 0.42
N GLY A 405 18.02 -17.80 0.08
CA GLY A 405 18.70 -17.68 -1.20
C GLY A 405 20.20 -17.86 -1.06
N CYS A 406 20.93 -17.09 -1.88
CA CYS A 406 22.36 -17.23 -2.00
C CYS A 406 23.09 -15.89 -2.16
N ARG A 407 24.40 -15.96 -2.01
CA ARG A 407 25.33 -14.85 -2.18
C ARG A 407 26.47 -15.26 -3.10
N ALA A 408 26.99 -14.29 -3.85
CA ALA A 408 28.29 -14.35 -4.50
C ALA A 408 29.04 -13.02 -4.32
N GLY A 409 30.14 -13.01 -3.56
CA GLY A 409 30.93 -11.80 -3.32
C GLY A 409 30.12 -10.71 -2.61
N THR A 410 29.84 -9.60 -3.27
CA THR A 410 29.03 -8.48 -2.73
C THR A 410 27.61 -8.43 -3.32
N VAL A 411 27.14 -9.56 -3.85
CA VAL A 411 25.77 -9.70 -4.36
C VAL A 411 25.03 -10.70 -3.50
N TRP A 412 23.88 -10.30 -2.96
CA TRP A 412 22.98 -11.12 -2.14
C TRP A 412 21.62 -11.23 -2.80
N GLY A 413 20.96 -12.37 -2.62
CA GLY A 413 19.61 -12.62 -3.11
C GLY A 413 18.79 -13.42 -2.12
N THR A 414 17.54 -13.01 -1.90
CA THR A 414 16.58 -13.66 -0.99
C THR A 414 15.16 -13.49 -1.52
N THR A 415 14.26 -14.44 -1.28
CA THR A 415 12.82 -14.25 -1.54
C THR A 415 12.08 -13.63 -0.35
N TRP A 416 12.75 -13.54 0.80
CA TRP A 416 12.15 -13.12 2.06
C TRP A 416 11.96 -11.61 2.15
N HIS A 417 10.70 -11.20 2.10
CA HIS A 417 10.28 -9.85 2.44
C HIS A 417 10.25 -9.65 3.96
N GLY A 418 10.45 -8.41 4.40
CA GLY A 418 10.51 -8.06 5.81
C GLY A 418 11.78 -8.53 6.54
N ALA A 419 12.73 -9.20 5.87
CA ALA A 419 13.97 -9.65 6.50
C ALA A 419 14.75 -8.49 7.15
N LEU A 420 14.78 -7.33 6.48
CA LEU A 420 15.43 -6.11 6.98
C LEU A 420 14.69 -5.48 8.17
N GLU A 421 13.45 -5.87 8.47
CA GLU A 421 12.74 -5.42 9.68
C GLU A 421 13.38 -6.00 10.95
N ASN A 422 14.18 -7.07 10.85
CA ASN A 422 14.88 -7.68 11.98
C ASN A 422 16.13 -6.85 12.34
N ASP A 423 16.07 -6.17 13.49
CA ASP A 423 17.04 -5.13 13.88
C ASP A 423 18.50 -5.61 13.92
N ASP A 424 18.78 -6.76 14.54
CA ASP A 424 20.14 -7.29 14.64
C ASP A 424 20.71 -7.74 13.29
N PHE A 425 19.89 -8.44 12.51
CA PHE A 425 20.24 -8.85 11.15
C PHE A 425 20.52 -7.63 10.25
N ARG A 426 19.61 -6.64 10.25
CA ARG A 426 19.77 -5.40 9.48
C ARG A 426 21.08 -4.70 9.83
N ARG A 427 21.40 -4.54 11.11
CA ARG A 427 22.66 -3.92 11.54
C ARG A 427 23.89 -4.74 11.10
N ALA A 428 23.85 -6.06 11.22
CA ALA A 428 24.96 -6.92 10.78
C ALA A 428 25.18 -6.82 9.27
N PHE A 429 24.10 -6.90 8.48
CA PHE A 429 24.13 -6.72 7.03
C PHE A 429 24.68 -5.35 6.64
N LEU A 430 24.21 -4.26 7.24
CA LEU A 430 24.69 -2.91 6.93
C LEU A 430 26.17 -2.68 7.28
N ARG A 431 26.72 -3.36 8.30
CA ARG A 431 28.17 -3.33 8.58
C ARG A 431 28.96 -3.98 7.45
N GLU A 432 28.49 -5.11 6.94
CA GLU A 432 29.14 -5.78 5.82
C GLU A 432 29.07 -4.94 4.53
N VAL A 433 27.91 -4.34 4.24
CA VAL A 433 27.76 -3.38 3.14
C VAL A 433 28.72 -2.21 3.28
N ALA A 434 28.84 -1.62 4.47
CA ALA A 434 29.77 -0.53 4.72
C ALA A 434 31.24 -0.94 4.50
N ALA A 435 31.63 -2.13 4.97
CA ALA A 435 32.96 -2.67 4.76
C ALA A 435 33.25 -2.92 3.26
N ALA A 436 32.30 -3.50 2.54
CA ALA A 436 32.41 -3.75 1.09
C ALA A 436 32.54 -2.44 0.28
N SER A 437 31.90 -1.37 0.74
CA SER A 437 31.92 -0.05 0.09
C SER A 437 32.98 0.90 0.64
N GLY A 438 33.85 0.44 1.55
CA GLY A 438 34.92 1.26 2.14
C GLY A 438 34.41 2.46 2.95
N ARG A 439 33.21 2.36 3.53
CA ARG A 439 32.54 3.43 4.28
C ARG A 439 32.79 3.29 5.77
N ASP A 440 33.15 4.38 6.42
CA ASP A 440 33.18 4.49 7.89
C ASP A 440 31.76 4.76 8.45
N PHE A 441 30.88 3.81 8.15
CA PHE A 441 29.51 3.78 8.63
C PHE A 441 29.40 2.75 9.75
N THR A 442 28.76 3.16 10.86
CA THR A 442 28.42 2.28 11.97
C THR A 442 26.92 2.42 12.24
N PRO A 443 26.14 1.32 12.15
CA PRO A 443 24.73 1.36 12.53
C PRO A 443 24.58 1.80 13.99
N ALA A 444 23.58 2.65 14.26
CA ALA A 444 23.34 3.13 15.60
C ALA A 444 22.91 1.97 16.53
N PRO A 445 23.39 1.93 17.79
CA PRO A 445 22.88 0.96 18.74
C PRO A 445 21.42 1.29 19.09
N GLY A 446 20.59 0.26 19.29
CA GLY A 446 19.25 0.41 19.85
C GLY A 446 18.16 0.94 18.89
N VAL A 447 18.43 1.09 17.59
CA VAL A 447 17.37 1.33 16.61
C VAL A 447 16.46 0.11 16.55
N SER A 448 15.16 0.32 16.79
CA SER A 448 14.15 -0.71 16.60
C SER A 448 13.11 -0.28 15.58
N PHE A 449 13.04 -1.00 14.47
CA PHE A 449 12.09 -0.69 13.41
C PHE A 449 10.65 -0.90 13.89
N ALA A 450 10.40 -1.96 14.66
CA ALA A 450 9.09 -2.23 15.25
C ALA A 450 8.63 -1.08 16.17
N ALA A 451 9.52 -0.59 17.05
CA ALA A 451 9.20 0.54 17.92
C ALA A 451 8.91 1.83 17.12
N LEU A 452 9.70 2.10 16.09
CA LEU A 452 9.47 3.26 15.20
C LEU A 452 8.14 3.14 14.44
N ARG A 453 7.71 1.93 14.05
CA ARG A 453 6.39 1.72 13.46
C ARG A 453 5.28 2.03 14.47
N GLU A 454 5.39 1.54 15.70
CA GLU A 454 4.43 1.85 16.77
C GLU A 454 4.35 3.36 17.05
N GLU A 455 5.48 4.05 17.18
CA GLU A 455 5.51 5.51 17.36
C GLU A 455 4.81 6.27 16.23
N ARG A 456 5.00 5.82 14.99
CA ARG A 456 4.33 6.42 13.83
C ARG A 456 2.83 6.14 13.83
N LEU A 457 2.41 4.92 14.21
CA LEU A 457 0.98 4.61 14.39
C LEU A 457 0.38 5.48 15.50
N ASP A 458 1.08 5.66 16.63
CA ASP A 458 0.65 6.56 17.70
C ASP A 458 0.50 8.00 17.24
N ALA A 459 1.43 8.49 16.41
CA ALA A 459 1.31 9.81 15.80
C ALA A 459 0.09 9.93 14.86
N LEU A 460 -0.32 8.85 14.19
CA LEU A 460 -1.59 8.84 13.43
C LEU A 460 -2.82 8.88 14.35
N GLY A 461 -2.78 8.18 15.47
CA GLY A 461 -3.82 8.27 16.49
C GLY A 461 -3.94 9.69 17.06
N ASP A 462 -2.81 10.29 17.42
CA ASP A 462 -2.72 11.67 17.91
C ASP A 462 -3.20 12.68 16.86
N LEU A 463 -2.91 12.45 15.57
CA LEU A 463 -3.37 13.29 14.47
C LEU A 463 -4.90 13.37 14.47
N ILE A 464 -5.58 12.24 14.60
CA ILE A 464 -7.05 12.18 14.66
C ILE A 464 -7.55 12.79 15.96
N GLU A 465 -7.02 12.36 17.10
CA GLU A 465 -7.47 12.80 18.43
C GLU A 465 -7.43 14.33 18.60
N ARG A 466 -6.38 14.96 18.08
CA ARG A 466 -6.14 16.41 18.28
C ARG A 466 -6.80 17.29 17.23
N ASN A 467 -7.10 16.76 16.03
CA ASN A 467 -7.50 17.58 14.89
C ASN A 467 -8.87 17.22 14.29
N THR A 468 -9.59 16.28 14.91
CA THR A 468 -10.97 15.93 14.54
C THR A 468 -11.94 16.12 15.71
N ASP A 469 -13.21 16.36 15.42
CA ASP A 469 -14.31 16.22 16.39
C ASP A 469 -14.55 14.72 16.62
N THR A 470 -13.75 14.16 17.52
CA THR A 470 -13.84 12.76 17.92
C THR A 470 -15.22 12.41 18.46
N GLY A 471 -15.88 13.33 19.16
CA GLY A 471 -17.25 13.14 19.62
C GLY A 471 -18.24 12.97 18.47
N ALA A 472 -18.09 13.72 17.38
CA ALA A 472 -18.88 13.53 16.16
C ALA A 472 -18.58 12.19 15.50
N LEU A 473 -17.31 11.78 15.41
CA LEU A 473 -16.94 10.48 14.85
C LEU A 473 -17.58 9.32 15.63
N LEU A 474 -17.61 9.40 16.97
CA LEU A 474 -18.31 8.41 17.81
C LEU A 474 -19.81 8.40 17.54
N ARG A 475 -20.45 9.58 17.42
CA ARG A 475 -21.87 9.68 17.06
C ARG A 475 -22.18 9.06 15.70
N LEU A 476 -21.30 9.22 14.71
CA LEU A 476 -21.46 8.58 13.41
C LEU A 476 -21.36 7.05 13.51
N LEU A 477 -20.37 6.55 14.26
CA LEU A 477 -20.20 5.12 14.48
C LEU A 477 -21.44 4.49 15.13
N GLU A 478 -22.05 5.16 16.10
CA GLU A 478 -23.22 4.62 16.84
C GLU A 478 -24.57 4.89 16.15
N GLY A 479 -24.71 6.05 15.51
CA GLY A 479 -25.98 6.58 15.01
C GLY A 479 -26.14 6.60 13.49
N GLY A 480 -25.10 6.28 12.73
CA GLY A 480 -25.12 6.32 11.26
C GLY A 480 -25.00 7.74 10.69
N ALA A 481 -25.35 7.88 9.41
CA ALA A 481 -25.27 9.16 8.71
C ALA A 481 -26.36 10.14 9.19
N PRO A 482 -26.10 11.46 9.27
CA PRO A 482 -27.12 12.44 9.61
C PRO A 482 -28.28 12.44 8.61
N ALA A 483 -29.52 12.44 9.11
CA ALA A 483 -30.71 12.51 8.27
C ALA A 483 -31.03 13.96 7.84
N GLY A 484 -31.76 14.11 6.74
CA GLY A 484 -32.29 15.41 6.30
C GLY A 484 -31.25 16.36 5.67
N LEU A 485 -30.08 15.84 5.27
CA LEU A 485 -29.07 16.62 4.58
C LEU A 485 -29.55 17.08 3.18
N PRO A 486 -29.18 18.30 2.73
CA PRO A 486 -29.49 18.77 1.38
C PRO A 486 -29.00 17.83 0.28
N LEU A 487 -29.84 17.64 -0.74
CA LEU A 487 -29.49 16.99 -2.00
C LEU A 487 -28.83 18.01 -2.94
N LEU A 488 -27.69 17.64 -3.50
CA LEU A 488 -26.88 18.51 -4.34
C LEU A 488 -27.00 18.12 -5.82
N PRO A 489 -27.19 19.08 -6.74
CA PRO A 489 -27.15 18.82 -8.17
C PRO A 489 -25.71 18.52 -8.65
N PRO A 490 -25.54 17.81 -9.79
CA PRO A 490 -26.61 17.29 -10.65
C PRO A 490 -27.26 15.99 -10.15
N GLY A 491 -26.57 15.17 -9.37
CA GLY A 491 -27.02 13.82 -8.98
C GLY A 491 -28.25 13.82 -8.07
N GLY A 492 -28.39 14.84 -7.22
CA GLY A 492 -29.50 15.01 -6.28
C GLY A 492 -30.80 15.54 -6.90
N THR A 493 -30.77 15.97 -8.18
CA THR A 493 -31.90 16.67 -8.84
C THR A 493 -32.43 15.99 -10.10
N LEU A 494 -31.74 14.97 -10.61
CA LEU A 494 -32.13 14.33 -11.86
C LEU A 494 -33.18 13.22 -11.62
N HIS A 495 -34.47 13.60 -11.65
CA HIS A 495 -35.51 12.65 -12.04
C HIS A 495 -35.41 12.43 -13.56
N GLY A 496 -34.73 11.35 -13.98
CA GLY A 496 -34.61 10.97 -15.39
C GLY A 496 -33.35 11.48 -16.11
N ALA A 497 -32.19 11.49 -15.44
CA ALA A 497 -30.90 11.61 -16.14
C ALA A 497 -30.78 10.58 -17.26
N PRO A 498 -30.03 10.85 -18.35
CA PRO A 498 -29.60 9.80 -19.25
C PRO A 498 -28.89 8.72 -18.43
N ASP A 499 -29.32 7.48 -18.61
CA ASP A 499 -28.65 6.33 -18.03
C ASP A 499 -27.25 6.22 -18.65
N PHE A 500 -26.25 6.79 -17.99
CA PHE A 500 -24.85 6.66 -18.39
C PHE A 500 -24.36 5.20 -18.34
N SER A 501 -25.17 4.25 -17.84
CA SER A 501 -24.90 2.82 -17.90
C SER A 501 -25.20 2.17 -19.26
N GLN A 502 -25.72 2.92 -20.25
CA GLN A 502 -26.01 2.43 -21.61
C GLN A 502 -24.96 2.72 -22.69
N ASN A 503 -23.80 3.32 -22.38
CA ASN A 503 -22.73 3.44 -23.38
C ASN A 503 -21.92 2.14 -23.51
N GLY A 504 -22.58 1.11 -24.03
CA GLY A 504 -22.01 -0.16 -24.49
C GLY A 504 -22.44 -0.39 -25.93
N GLY A 505 -21.90 0.40 -26.85
CA GLY A 505 -22.20 0.32 -28.28
C GLY A 505 -21.35 1.30 -29.07
N MET A 506 -20.04 1.08 -29.11
CA MET A 506 -19.28 1.58 -30.26
C MET A 506 -19.58 0.65 -31.43
N ASP A 507 -20.63 1.00 -32.18
CA ASP A 507 -20.71 0.64 -33.58
C ASP A 507 -19.46 1.18 -34.28
N GLY A 508 -18.82 0.32 -35.05
CA GLY A 508 -17.61 0.65 -35.78
C GLY A 508 -17.86 1.75 -36.81
N GLU A 509 -16.88 2.64 -36.95
CA GLU A 509 -16.32 3.05 -38.22
C GLU A 509 -15.14 4.01 -38.01
N ARG A 510 -14.02 3.66 -38.65
CA ARG A 510 -12.74 4.38 -38.88
C ARG A 510 -11.59 4.17 -37.91
#